data_AF-A0A0Q6K1H8-F1
#
_entry.id   AF-A0A0Q6K1H8-F1
#
_cell.length_a   1.000
_cell.length_b   1.000
_cell.length_c   1.000
_cell.angle_alpha   90.00
_cell.angle_beta   90.00
_cell.angle_gamma   90.00
#
_symmetry.space_group_name_H-M   'P 1'
#
loop_
_entity.id
_entity.type
_entity.pdbx_description
1 polymer ?
#
loop_
_entity_poly.entity_id
_entity_poly.type
_entity_poly.pdbx_seq_one_letter_code
_entity_poly.pdbx_strand_id
1 'polypeptide(L)'
;MFVDDLAATGTQFLQVWFREISDGQSDAATSLALLQADGRIGEVYYTPAICTAYAKREIAMQCPTVMVRPAHLLPDEYFANPEYSETNLVPANLRAELPGFLARYAHPAGYKIEDKFGFGDMGLALAFEHGVPDNTLPIFTSENSGWTTLRRKR
;
A
#
# COMPACT_ATOMS: atom_id res chain seq x y z
N MET A 1 -5.35 15.62 -11.77
CA MET A 1 -4.41 15.62 -10.62
C MET A 1 -5.02 14.77 -9.52
N PHE A 2 -4.26 13.83 -8.97
CA PHE A 2 -4.66 12.90 -7.92
C PHE A 2 -3.84 13.17 -6.67
N VAL A 3 -4.49 13.14 -5.51
CA VAL A 3 -3.89 13.37 -4.20
C VAL A 3 -4.28 12.23 -3.28
N ASP A 4 -3.37 11.85 -2.40
CA ASP A 4 -3.55 10.73 -1.49
C ASP A 4 -2.59 10.85 -0.31
N ASP A 5 -2.87 10.19 0.81
CA ASP A 5 -1.95 10.17 1.94
C ASP A 5 -0.84 9.12 1.74
N LEU A 6 -1.18 7.96 1.19
CA LEU A 6 -0.28 6.83 1.00
C LEU A 6 -0.55 6.05 -0.29
N ALA A 7 0.47 5.98 -1.15
CA ALA A 7 0.55 5.00 -2.22
C ALA A 7 1.40 3.80 -1.78
N ALA A 8 0.78 2.76 -1.20
CA ALA A 8 1.48 1.59 -0.67
C ALA A 8 1.80 0.54 -1.75
N THR A 9 0.78 -0.14 -2.30
CA THR A 9 0.91 -1.07 -3.44
C THR A 9 0.65 -0.40 -4.78
N GLY A 10 0.02 0.77 -4.76
CA GLY A 10 -0.52 1.43 -5.95
C GLY A 10 -1.88 0.88 -6.40
N THR A 11 -2.38 -0.20 -5.77
CA THR A 11 -3.64 -0.87 -6.16
C THR A 11 -4.82 0.08 -6.21
N GLN A 12 -5.00 0.97 -5.22
CA GLN A 12 -6.12 1.90 -5.19
C GLN A 12 -6.09 2.89 -6.37
N PHE A 13 -4.92 3.48 -6.65
CA PHE A 13 -4.75 4.36 -7.80
C PHE A 13 -5.06 3.63 -9.11
N LEU A 14 -4.48 2.44 -9.30
CA LEU A 14 -4.68 1.63 -10.52
C LEU A 14 -6.13 1.23 -10.70
N GLN A 15 -6.81 0.82 -9.63
CA GLN A 15 -8.24 0.52 -9.66
C GLN A 15 -9.04 1.74 -10.11
N VAL A 16 -8.76 2.92 -9.57
CA VAL A 16 -9.43 4.17 -9.99
C VAL A 16 -9.12 4.49 -11.46
N TRP A 17 -7.87 4.33 -11.87
CA TRP A 17 -7.40 4.65 -13.21
C TRP A 17 -8.08 3.82 -14.30
N PHE A 18 -8.20 2.51 -14.07
CA PHE A 18 -8.80 1.56 -14.99
C PHE A 18 -10.29 1.29 -14.73
N ARG A 19 -10.88 1.92 -13.70
CA ARG A 19 -12.30 1.73 -13.38
C ARG A 19 -13.16 2.13 -14.57
N GLU A 20 -14.00 1.20 -15.00
CA GLU A 20 -15.06 1.47 -15.96
C GLU A 20 -16.18 2.30 -15.31
N ILE A 21 -16.58 3.35 -16.01
CA ILE A 21 -17.64 4.26 -15.62
C ILE A 21 -18.60 4.34 -16.81
N SER A 22 -19.85 3.97 -16.59
CA SER A 22 -20.95 4.22 -17.52
C SER A 22 -21.59 5.55 -17.16
N ASP A 23 -21.81 6.41 -18.15
CA ASP A 23 -22.48 7.71 -17.96
C ASP A 23 -24.02 7.60 -18.00
N GLY A 24 -24.55 6.40 -18.22
CA GLY A 24 -25.97 6.12 -18.31
C GLY A 24 -26.65 6.72 -19.55
N GLN A 25 -25.90 7.38 -20.44
CA GLN A 25 -26.38 7.97 -21.68
C GLN A 25 -25.83 7.25 -22.91
N SER A 26 -24.70 6.56 -22.78
CA SER A 26 -24.13 5.69 -23.80
C SER A 26 -23.97 4.26 -23.29
N ASP A 27 -24.10 3.29 -24.20
CA ASP A 27 -23.82 1.87 -23.90
C ASP A 27 -22.32 1.56 -23.77
N ALA A 28 -21.44 2.55 -24.03
CA ALA A 28 -19.99 2.37 -23.96
C ALA A 28 -19.45 2.79 -22.58
N ALA A 29 -18.87 1.83 -21.84
CA ALA A 29 -18.11 2.14 -20.64
C ALA A 29 -16.81 2.89 -21.01
N THR A 30 -16.44 3.89 -20.20
CA THR A 30 -15.16 4.61 -20.34
C THR A 30 -14.34 4.48 -19.05
N SER A 31 -13.04 4.78 -19.11
CA SER A 31 -12.16 4.89 -17.94
C SER A 31 -11.22 6.08 -18.09
N LEU A 32 -10.52 6.46 -17.02
CA LEU A 32 -9.50 7.52 -17.11
C LEU A 32 -8.37 7.12 -18.06
N ALA A 33 -8.00 5.83 -18.05
CA ALA A 33 -7.05 5.26 -19.00
C ALA A 33 -7.49 5.45 -20.45
N LEU A 34 -8.75 5.12 -20.78
CA LEU A 34 -9.30 5.29 -22.13
C LEU A 34 -9.36 6.77 -22.52
N LEU A 35 -9.86 7.64 -21.63
CA LEU A 35 -9.91 9.07 -21.88
C LEU A 35 -8.53 9.69 -22.13
N GLN A 36 -7.48 9.18 -21.49
CA GLN A 36 -6.12 9.62 -21.77
C GLN A 36 -5.60 9.07 -23.10
N ALA A 37 -5.87 7.80 -23.42
CA ALA A 37 -5.50 7.20 -24.70
C ALA A 37 -6.16 7.94 -25.89
N ASP A 38 -7.39 8.42 -25.71
CA ASP A 38 -8.13 9.22 -26.69
C ASP A 38 -7.67 10.69 -26.75
N GLY A 39 -6.67 11.09 -25.97
CA GLY A 39 -6.16 12.46 -25.91
C GLY A 39 -7.11 13.47 -25.23
N ARG A 40 -8.15 12.99 -24.55
CA ARG A 40 -9.12 13.84 -23.81
C ARG A 40 -8.59 14.25 -22.44
N ILE A 41 -7.61 13.53 -21.91
CA ILE A 41 -6.85 13.88 -20.73
C ILE A 41 -5.40 14.12 -21.16
N GLY A 42 -4.87 15.30 -20.82
CA GLY A 42 -3.47 15.65 -21.04
C GLY A 42 -2.56 15.04 -19.97
N GLU A 43 -1.69 15.88 -19.40
CA GLU A 43 -0.78 15.45 -18.34
C GLU A 43 -1.53 15.07 -17.06
N VAL A 44 -1.12 13.96 -16.44
CA VAL A 44 -1.69 13.47 -15.19
C VAL A 44 -0.61 13.37 -14.13
N TYR A 45 -0.86 14.02 -13.01
CA TYR A 45 0.00 14.01 -11.83
C TYR A 45 -0.68 13.25 -10.70
N TYR A 46 0.06 12.34 -10.06
CA TYR A 46 -0.32 11.68 -8.82
C TYR A 46 0.66 12.07 -7.72
N THR A 47 0.18 12.77 -6.69
CA THR A 47 1.01 13.43 -5.68
C THR A 47 0.69 12.93 -4.27
N PRO A 48 0.99 11.67 -3.93
CA PRO A 48 0.74 11.16 -2.60
C PRO A 48 1.73 11.75 -1.59
N ALA A 49 1.32 11.92 -0.33
CA ALA A 49 2.24 12.38 0.71
C ALA A 49 3.38 11.37 0.92
N ILE A 50 3.05 10.08 1.01
CA ILE A 50 4.00 8.98 1.09
C ILE A 50 3.77 8.02 -0.08
N CYS A 51 4.82 7.58 -0.75
CA CYS A 51 4.74 6.54 -1.78
C CYS A 51 5.87 5.54 -1.59
N THR A 52 5.58 4.25 -1.68
CA THR A 52 6.64 3.25 -1.71
C THR A 52 7.31 3.24 -3.09
N ALA A 53 8.59 2.85 -3.13
CA ALA A 53 9.30 2.63 -4.39
C ALA A 53 8.59 1.55 -5.23
N TYR A 54 8.09 0.51 -4.58
CA TYR A 54 7.20 -0.49 -5.18
C TYR A 54 6.00 0.12 -5.91
N ALA A 55 5.13 0.87 -5.23
CA ALA A 55 3.95 1.48 -5.86
C ALA A 55 4.33 2.40 -7.02
N LYS A 56 5.40 3.19 -6.86
CA LYS A 56 5.87 4.07 -7.92
C LYS A 56 6.27 3.28 -9.17
N ARG A 57 6.97 2.16 -9.02
CA ARG A 57 7.35 1.27 -10.14
C ARG A 57 6.11 0.63 -10.76
N GLU A 58 5.22 0.07 -9.95
CA GLU A 58 3.97 -0.55 -10.42
C GLU A 58 3.12 0.42 -11.24
N ILE A 59 2.89 1.63 -10.72
CA ILE A 59 2.12 2.65 -11.44
C ILE A 59 2.84 3.09 -12.71
N ALA A 60 4.16 3.27 -12.69
CA ALA A 60 4.91 3.65 -13.88
C ALA A 60 4.87 2.56 -14.97
N MET A 61 4.88 1.28 -14.58
CA MET A 61 4.77 0.17 -15.54
C MET A 61 3.39 0.09 -16.19
N GLN A 62 2.33 0.30 -15.42
CA GLN A 62 0.95 0.17 -15.91
C GLN A 62 0.39 1.46 -16.51
N CYS A 63 0.90 2.61 -16.08
CA CYS A 63 0.43 3.94 -16.46
C CYS A 63 1.65 4.86 -16.73
N PRO A 64 2.44 4.61 -17.79
CA PRO A 64 3.73 5.29 -18.02
C PRO A 64 3.61 6.80 -18.25
N THR A 65 2.42 7.27 -18.61
CA THR A 65 2.05 8.67 -18.82
C THR A 65 1.67 9.39 -17.52
N VAL A 66 1.46 8.67 -16.41
CA VAL A 66 1.15 9.25 -15.10
C VAL A 66 2.43 9.63 -14.38
N MET A 67 2.54 10.91 -14.02
CA MET A 67 3.68 11.46 -13.30
C MET A 67 3.47 11.31 -11.79
N VAL A 68 4.08 10.28 -11.21
CA VAL A 68 4.07 10.06 -9.76
C VAL A 68 5.12 10.97 -9.08
N ARG A 69 4.64 11.89 -8.24
CA ARG A 69 5.42 12.95 -7.57
C ARG A 69 5.12 12.94 -6.06
N PRO A 70 5.65 11.97 -5.32
CA PRO A 70 5.40 11.88 -3.88
C PRO A 70 6.19 12.93 -3.11
N ALA A 71 5.67 13.36 -1.95
CA ALA A 71 6.47 14.19 -1.03
C ALA A 71 7.60 13.37 -0.38
N HIS A 72 7.30 12.11 0.00
CA HIS A 72 8.27 11.15 0.51
C HIS A 72 8.22 9.84 -0.29
N LEU A 73 9.38 9.37 -0.71
CA LEU A 73 9.55 8.05 -1.31
C LEU A 73 10.12 7.10 -0.25
N LEU A 74 9.41 6.01 0.04
CA LEU A 74 9.87 4.94 0.92
C LEU A 74 10.54 3.85 0.10
N PRO A 75 11.85 3.61 0.28
CA PRO A 75 12.54 2.46 -0.30
C PRO A 75 11.97 1.12 0.20
N ASP A 76 12.24 0.04 -0.55
CA ASP A 76 11.69 -1.28 -0.24
C ASP A 76 12.26 -1.87 1.07
N GLU A 77 13.39 -1.33 1.56
CA GLU A 77 14.02 -1.70 2.84
C GLU A 77 13.17 -1.32 4.06
N TYR A 78 12.10 -0.55 3.86
CA TYR A 78 11.09 -0.25 4.89
C TYR A 78 9.97 -1.29 4.96
N PHE A 79 10.04 -2.36 4.16
CA PHE A 79 9.10 -3.47 4.24
C PHE A 79 9.61 -4.49 5.24
N ALA A 80 8.76 -4.97 6.14
CA ALA A 80 9.16 -6.02 7.09
C ALA A 80 9.27 -7.38 6.40
N ASN A 81 8.56 -7.60 5.29
CA ASN A 81 8.61 -8.87 4.58
C ASN A 81 9.95 -9.02 3.82
N PRO A 82 10.79 -10.02 4.18
CA PRO A 82 12.10 -10.21 3.57
C PRO A 82 12.06 -10.64 2.10
N GLU A 83 10.89 -11.00 1.55
CA GLU A 83 10.74 -11.34 0.12
C GLU A 83 10.94 -10.12 -0.79
N TYR A 84 10.71 -8.90 -0.28
CA TYR A 84 10.88 -7.68 -1.06
C TYR A 84 12.32 -7.16 -1.04
N SER A 85 12.93 -7.11 0.14
CA SER A 85 14.29 -6.62 0.32
C SER A 85 14.82 -6.96 1.73
N GLU A 86 16.11 -6.68 1.95
CA GLU A 86 16.68 -6.71 3.29
C GLU A 86 16.15 -5.57 4.17
N THR A 87 15.18 -5.89 5.02
CA THR A 87 14.52 -4.90 5.88
C THR A 87 15.47 -4.18 6.85
N ASN A 88 15.27 -2.87 7.00
CA ASN A 88 15.89 -2.03 8.04
C ASN A 88 15.07 -1.99 9.35
N LEU A 89 13.87 -2.59 9.35
CA LEU A 89 13.00 -2.60 10.54
C LEU A 89 13.47 -3.59 11.61
N VAL A 90 14.26 -4.59 11.21
CA VAL A 90 14.71 -5.68 12.08
C VAL A 90 16.22 -5.89 11.93
N PRO A 91 16.98 -6.04 13.03
CA PRO A 91 18.41 -6.36 12.98
C PRO A 91 18.69 -7.58 12.11
N ALA A 92 19.82 -7.55 11.39
CA ALA A 92 20.17 -8.58 10.40
C ALA A 92 20.10 -10.03 10.95
N ASN A 93 20.52 -10.23 12.20
CA ASN A 93 20.52 -11.54 12.85
C ASN A 93 19.12 -12.07 13.23
N LEU A 94 18.07 -11.23 13.18
CA LEU A 94 16.69 -11.59 13.53
C LEU A 94 15.75 -11.65 12.31
N ARG A 95 16.19 -11.20 11.13
CA ARG A 95 15.35 -11.12 9.93
C ARG A 95 14.77 -12.48 9.51
N ALA A 96 15.57 -13.54 9.59
CA ALA A 96 15.16 -14.89 9.22
C ALA A 96 14.06 -15.44 10.16
N GLU A 97 14.03 -14.98 11.41
CA GLU A 97 13.08 -15.44 12.42
C GLU A 97 11.76 -14.64 12.38
N LEU A 98 11.76 -13.45 11.76
CA LEU A 98 10.62 -12.54 11.75
C LEU A 98 9.32 -13.17 11.23
N PRO A 99 9.28 -13.90 10.09
CA PRO A 99 8.05 -14.53 9.63
C PRO A 99 7.48 -15.53 10.64
N GLY A 100 8.36 -16.33 11.28
CA GLY A 100 7.98 -17.29 12.30
C GLY A 100 7.50 -16.61 13.60
N PHE A 101 8.13 -15.50 13.97
CA PHE A 101 7.71 -14.67 15.09
C PHE A 101 6.30 -14.10 14.85
N LEU A 102 6.03 -13.48 13.71
CA LEU A 102 4.72 -12.93 13.40
C LEU A 102 3.65 -14.04 13.36
N ALA A 103 3.94 -15.17 12.71
CA ALA A 103 3.04 -16.33 12.71
C ALA A 103 2.68 -16.83 14.12
N ARG A 104 3.68 -16.91 15.01
CA ARG A 104 3.49 -17.32 16.42
C ARG A 104 2.55 -16.39 17.18
N TYR A 105 2.60 -15.09 16.90
CA TYR A 105 1.80 -14.07 17.60
C TYR A 105 0.50 -13.67 16.89
N ALA A 106 0.18 -14.28 15.74
CA ALA A 106 -1.04 -14.00 15.00
C ALA A 106 -2.32 -14.20 15.84
N HIS A 107 -2.51 -15.39 16.41
CA HIS A 107 -3.68 -15.69 17.23
C HIS A 107 -3.76 -14.85 18.53
N PRO A 108 -2.68 -14.74 19.34
CA PRO A 108 -2.70 -13.86 20.52
C PRO A 108 -3.01 -12.39 20.22
N ALA A 109 -2.49 -11.85 19.12
CA ALA A 109 -2.74 -10.47 18.73
C ALA A 109 -4.09 -10.27 18.04
N GLY A 110 -4.70 -11.31 17.49
CA GLY A 110 -6.01 -11.24 16.83
C GLY A 110 -5.94 -10.91 15.34
N TYR A 111 -4.90 -11.34 14.63
CA TYR A 111 -4.85 -11.31 13.17
C TYR A 111 -4.69 -12.71 12.58
N LYS A 112 -5.03 -12.82 11.29
CA LYS A 112 -4.89 -14.05 10.51
C LYS A 112 -3.43 -14.28 10.16
N ILE A 113 -2.95 -15.52 10.27
CA ILE A 113 -1.55 -15.86 9.97
C ILE A 113 -1.17 -15.57 8.51
N GLU A 114 -2.16 -15.66 7.61
CA GLU A 114 -2.04 -15.32 6.19
C GLU A 114 -1.73 -13.83 6.03
N ASP A 115 -2.36 -12.98 6.85
CA ASP A 115 -2.24 -11.52 6.80
C ASP A 115 -1.07 -11.00 7.67
N LYS A 116 -0.11 -11.83 8.08
CA LYS A 116 0.93 -11.46 9.06
C LYS A 116 1.79 -10.23 8.69
N PHE A 117 1.84 -9.87 7.42
CA PHE A 117 2.51 -8.65 6.92
C PHE A 117 1.53 -7.55 6.50
N GLY A 118 0.24 -7.71 6.77
CA GLY A 118 -0.80 -6.76 6.35
C GLY A 118 -1.08 -6.83 4.85
N PHE A 119 -1.82 -5.85 4.35
CA PHE A 119 -2.25 -5.81 2.95
C PHE A 119 -1.04 -5.71 2.00
N GLY A 120 -1.08 -6.50 0.93
CA GLY A 120 0.00 -6.57 -0.06
C GLY A 120 1.31 -7.14 0.49
N ASP A 121 1.27 -7.86 1.61
CA ASP A 121 2.41 -8.54 2.23
C ASP A 121 3.65 -7.66 2.46
N MET A 122 3.49 -6.35 2.66
CA MET A 122 4.62 -5.40 2.80
C MET A 122 5.16 -5.35 4.24
N GLY A 123 4.26 -5.29 5.22
CA GLY A 123 4.62 -5.10 6.62
C GLY A 123 5.25 -3.73 6.88
N LEU A 124 4.55 -2.65 6.52
CA LEU A 124 5.01 -1.30 6.82
C LEU A 124 5.00 -1.04 8.33
N ALA A 125 5.84 -0.09 8.75
CA ALA A 125 5.86 0.44 10.11
C ALA A 125 5.48 1.94 10.09
N LEU A 126 4.28 2.25 9.59
CA LEU A 126 3.77 3.61 9.42
C LEU A 126 2.42 3.77 10.11
N ALA A 127 2.14 4.98 10.56
CA ALA A 127 0.85 5.40 11.05
C ALA A 127 0.65 6.89 10.76
N PHE A 128 -0.59 7.28 10.52
CA PHE A 128 -0.99 8.67 10.39
C PHE A 128 -1.80 9.11 11.62
N GLU A 129 -2.01 10.43 11.76
CA GLU A 129 -2.85 10.96 12.83
C GLU A 129 -4.28 10.40 12.76
N HIS A 130 -4.81 10.32 11.54
CA HIS A 130 -6.18 9.90 11.24
C HIS A 130 -6.38 8.39 11.13
N GLY A 131 -5.31 7.57 11.10
CA GLY A 131 -5.45 6.13 11.01
C GLY A 131 -4.16 5.37 10.76
N VAL A 132 -4.24 4.04 10.75
CA VAL A 132 -3.12 3.15 10.43
C VAL A 132 -3.44 2.40 9.14
N PRO A 133 -2.60 2.49 8.09
CA PRO A 133 -2.84 1.80 6.83
C PRO A 133 -2.90 0.29 6.99
N ASP A 134 -3.67 -0.38 6.13
CA ASP A 134 -3.77 -1.85 6.14
C ASP A 134 -2.48 -2.56 5.73
N ASN A 135 -1.58 -1.88 5.01
CA ASN A 135 -0.25 -2.38 4.67
C ASN A 135 0.71 -2.43 5.88
N THR A 136 0.30 -1.93 7.04
CA THR A 136 1.09 -1.92 8.27
C THR A 136 1.08 -3.31 8.92
N LEU A 137 2.18 -3.67 9.58
CA LEU A 137 2.25 -4.90 10.39
C LEU A 137 1.05 -5.00 11.35
N PRO A 138 0.19 -6.03 11.23
CA PRO A 138 -1.02 -6.13 12.05
C PRO A 138 -0.74 -6.22 13.54
N ILE A 139 0.40 -6.80 13.94
CA ILE A 139 0.81 -6.91 15.34
C ILE A 139 0.87 -5.55 16.06
N PHE A 140 1.03 -4.44 15.33
CA PHE A 140 0.98 -3.09 15.89
C PHE A 140 -0.44 -2.59 16.19
N THR A 141 -1.45 -3.15 15.51
CA THR A 141 -2.82 -2.65 15.48
C THR A 141 -3.90 -3.61 15.97
N SER A 142 -3.64 -4.91 15.96
CA SER A 142 -4.65 -5.95 16.22
C SER A 142 -5.00 -6.04 17.69
N GLU A 143 -6.29 -6.05 17.99
CA GLU A 143 -6.81 -6.10 19.35
C GLU A 143 -7.49 -7.46 19.60
N ASN A 144 -6.95 -8.22 20.56
CA ASN A 144 -7.61 -9.39 21.14
C ASN A 144 -7.34 -9.42 22.65
N SER A 145 -8.11 -10.23 23.39
CA SER A 145 -8.13 -10.25 24.87
C SER A 145 -6.78 -10.63 25.47
N GLY A 146 -5.93 -9.62 25.70
CA GLY A 146 -4.61 -9.73 26.31
C GLY A 146 -3.49 -9.05 25.54
N TRP A 147 -3.70 -8.66 24.28
CA TRP A 147 -2.71 -7.95 23.48
C TRP A 147 -2.81 -6.43 23.67
N THR A 148 -1.68 -5.78 23.97
CA THR A 148 -1.61 -4.31 24.02
C THR A 148 -1.02 -3.81 22.71
N THR A 149 -1.85 -3.14 21.91
CA THR A 149 -1.45 -2.57 20.62
C THR A 149 -0.56 -1.35 20.79
N LEU A 150 0.32 -1.11 19.82
CA LEU A 150 1.12 0.11 19.76
C LEU A 150 0.29 1.31 19.27
N ARG A 151 -0.63 1.07 18.32
CA ARG A 151 -1.54 2.08 17.79
C ARG A 151 -2.86 1.45 17.38
N ARG A 152 -3.98 1.98 17.88
CA ARG A 152 -5.32 1.51 17.47
C ARG A 152 -5.61 1.93 16.02
N LYS A 153 -6.20 1.02 15.25
CA LYS A 153 -6.94 1.39 14.03
C LYS A 153 -8.18 2.17 14.47
N ARG A 154 -8.36 3.37 13.92
CA ARG A 154 -9.57 4.18 14.13
C ARG A 154 -10.62 3.80 13.10
#